data_AF-A0A6J6T307-F1
#
_entry.id   AF-A0A6J6T307-F1
#
_cell.length_a   1.000
_cell.length_b   1.000
_cell.length_c   1.000
_cell.angle_alpha   90.00
_cell.angle_beta   90.00
_cell.angle_gamma   90.00
#
_symmetry.space_group_name_H-M   'P 1'
#
loop_
_entity.id
_entity.type
_entity.pdbx_description
1 polymer ?
#
loop_
_entity_poly.entity_id
_entity_poly.type
_entity_poly.pdbx_seq_one_letter_code
_entity_poly.pdbx_strand_id
1 'polypeptide(L)'
;MPAAPTARRCARPIVVAVTAAIALASCGTSSPDPAALTTTAAPASESTSGTTAAQGLPSINLFREIPSNRLPVDTVLIRSGFPFKGKNAVSPHPGAHIVFGTGFEEWPQGGTGPTDYPPIYAVADGIVSRVTDTLVVGENDRYGINLSIATDGTSVIDFEYSIEPMVKEPSPGFYRTFIAVKEGDRVSRGDVIGYMFLPKGSEEAHIHFGLINGATGTFMAPAIFSKETVAEFYGTWKNLGFDGNDGPTNPIPPCIGWKLAAEENPLENRAVDCLTYPAASGA
;
A
#
# COMPACT_ATOMS: atom_id res chain seq x y z
N MET A 1 -30.26 20.97 52.35
CA MET A 1 -29.54 20.20 53.40
C MET A 1 -30.59 19.67 54.35
N PRO A 2 -30.63 18.37 54.73
CA PRO A 2 -29.50 17.49 55.01
C PRO A 2 -29.48 16.17 54.19
N ALA A 3 -28.39 15.43 54.35
CA ALA A 3 -27.98 14.23 53.61
C ALA A 3 -27.99 12.96 54.49
N ALA A 4 -27.68 11.83 53.84
CA ALA A 4 -27.27 10.48 54.30
C ALA A 4 -28.33 9.38 54.05
N PRO A 5 -27.94 8.15 53.61
CA PRO A 5 -26.98 7.30 54.34
C PRO A 5 -25.89 6.60 53.53
N THR A 6 -24.97 6.03 54.30
CA THR A 6 -23.66 5.42 54.04
C THR A 6 -23.70 3.91 53.76
N ALA A 7 -22.55 3.42 53.27
CA ALA A 7 -21.97 2.05 53.35
C ALA A 7 -22.21 1.14 52.11
N ARG A 8 -21.30 0.27 51.64
CA ARG A 8 -20.10 -0.39 52.19
C ARG A 8 -19.07 -0.65 51.08
N ARG A 9 -17.77 -0.70 51.43
CA ARG A 9 -16.70 -1.31 50.62
C ARG A 9 -16.22 -2.61 51.28
N CYS A 10 -16.15 -3.68 50.50
CA CYS A 10 -15.31 -4.87 50.66
C CYS A 10 -14.66 -5.09 49.27
N ALA A 11 -13.43 -5.56 49.05
CA ALA A 11 -12.55 -6.41 49.83
C ALA A 11 -11.07 -6.14 49.45
N ARG A 12 -10.15 -6.62 50.28
CA ARG A 12 -8.73 -6.84 49.95
C ARG A 12 -8.55 -8.21 49.26
N PRO A 13 -7.41 -8.42 48.60
CA PRO A 13 -6.56 -9.51 49.08
C PRO A 13 -5.11 -9.09 49.33
N ILE A 14 -4.50 -9.92 50.17
CA ILE A 14 -3.14 -9.91 50.70
C ILE A 14 -2.26 -10.70 49.73
N VAL A 15 -1.05 -10.22 49.40
CA VAL A 15 0.14 -11.08 49.28
C VAL A 15 1.40 -10.31 49.72
N VAL A 16 1.93 -10.79 50.85
CA VAL A 16 3.31 -10.98 51.33
C VAL A 16 4.47 -10.24 50.64
N ALA A 17 5.29 -9.62 51.49
CA ALA A 17 6.55 -8.94 51.23
C ALA A 17 7.75 -9.89 50.97
N VAL A 18 8.75 -9.41 50.23
CA VAL A 18 10.16 -9.75 50.49
C VAL A 18 11.00 -8.47 50.39
N THR A 19 11.68 -8.16 51.47
CA THR A 19 12.64 -7.08 51.68
C THR A 19 14.04 -7.57 51.33
N ALA A 20 14.87 -6.77 50.63
CA ALA A 20 16.33 -6.76 50.86
C ALA A 20 17.01 -5.52 50.26
N ALA A 21 17.47 -4.68 51.20
CA ALA A 21 18.68 -3.86 51.28
C ALA A 21 19.42 -3.29 50.05
N ILE A 22 19.82 -2.04 50.28
CA ILE A 22 20.65 -1.10 49.54
C ILE A 22 22.13 -1.52 49.52
N ALA A 23 22.82 -1.25 48.41
CA ALA A 23 24.25 -0.90 48.42
C ALA A 23 24.54 0.20 47.38
N LEU A 24 24.96 1.36 47.88
CA LEU A 24 25.61 2.44 47.11
C LEU A 24 27.11 2.26 47.21
N ALA A 25 27.84 2.31 46.09
CA ALA A 25 29.26 2.62 46.07
C ALA A 25 29.63 3.29 44.74
N SER A 26 30.42 4.35 44.87
CA SER A 26 30.82 5.31 43.83
C SER A 26 32.24 5.07 43.30
N CYS A 27 32.47 5.59 42.09
CA CYS A 27 33.72 6.14 41.53
C CYS A 27 34.83 5.18 41.05
N GLY A 28 35.36 5.46 39.84
CA GLY A 28 36.66 4.94 39.38
C GLY A 28 36.74 4.67 37.88
N THR A 29 37.50 5.51 37.17
CA THR A 29 37.79 5.53 35.73
C THR A 29 38.74 4.43 35.24
N SER A 30 38.50 3.88 34.04
CA SER A 30 39.56 3.53 33.05
C SER A 30 38.96 2.93 31.76
N SER A 31 39.18 3.58 30.61
CA SER A 31 39.08 2.93 29.28
C SER A 31 40.25 1.97 29.07
N PRO A 32 40.06 0.90 28.28
CA PRO A 32 40.64 0.90 26.93
C PRO A 32 39.71 0.31 25.83
N ASP A 33 39.89 0.79 24.59
CA ASP A 33 39.32 0.29 23.32
C ASP A 33 39.81 -1.15 22.96
N PRO A 34 39.46 -1.74 21.80
CA PRO A 34 38.14 -2.20 21.34
C PRO A 34 38.21 -3.70 20.96
N ALA A 35 37.21 -4.52 21.30
CA ALA A 35 37.18 -5.93 20.89
C ALA A 35 35.86 -6.28 20.21
N ALA A 36 35.99 -6.77 18.99
CA ALA A 36 34.94 -7.25 18.11
C ALA A 36 34.07 -8.32 18.80
N LEU A 37 32.75 -8.09 18.81
CA LEU A 37 31.75 -9.09 19.18
C LEU A 37 31.06 -9.56 17.90
N THR A 38 31.52 -10.72 17.44
CA THR A 38 30.89 -11.53 16.40
C THR A 38 29.64 -12.15 17.01
N THR A 39 28.46 -11.59 16.72
CA THR A 39 27.19 -12.24 17.05
C THR A 39 26.82 -13.19 15.91
N THR A 40 26.91 -14.49 16.18
CA THR A 40 26.41 -15.57 15.35
C THR A 40 24.88 -15.45 15.23
N ALA A 41 24.38 -15.04 14.07
CA ALA A 41 22.96 -15.11 13.75
C ALA A 41 22.56 -16.57 13.47
N ALA A 42 21.49 -17.02 14.11
CA ALA A 42 20.85 -18.30 13.83
C ALA A 42 20.33 -18.34 12.37
N PRO A 43 20.34 -19.50 11.69
CA PRO A 43 19.94 -19.57 10.29
C PRO A 43 18.45 -19.26 10.14
N ALA A 44 18.17 -18.27 9.29
CA ALA A 44 16.83 -18.00 8.79
C ALA A 44 16.32 -19.25 8.06
N SER A 45 15.13 -19.70 8.42
CA SER A 45 14.42 -20.73 7.66
C SER A 45 14.01 -20.13 6.32
N GLU A 46 14.61 -20.62 5.24
CA GLU A 46 14.24 -20.26 3.87
C GLU A 46 12.82 -20.75 3.57
N SER A 47 11.87 -19.83 3.40
CA SER A 47 10.56 -20.16 2.86
C SER A 47 10.69 -20.47 1.38
N THR A 48 10.61 -21.75 1.04
CA THR A 48 10.65 -22.27 -0.34
C THR A 48 9.29 -22.06 -1.06
N SER A 49 8.82 -20.81 -1.16
CA SER A 49 7.53 -20.48 -1.79
C SER A 49 7.66 -19.87 -3.20
N GLY A 50 8.88 -19.64 -3.70
CA GLY A 50 9.12 -18.84 -4.91
C GLY A 50 8.84 -19.52 -6.26
N THR A 51 8.75 -20.85 -6.34
CA THR A 51 8.76 -21.55 -7.65
C THR A 51 7.35 -21.85 -8.19
N THR A 52 6.31 -21.86 -7.35
CA THR A 52 4.96 -22.26 -7.77
C THR A 52 4.10 -21.07 -8.25
N ALA A 53 4.37 -19.85 -7.77
CA ALA A 53 3.58 -18.67 -8.10
C ALA A 53 3.77 -18.18 -9.54
N ALA A 54 4.96 -18.35 -10.12
CA ALA A 54 5.24 -17.96 -11.51
C ALA A 54 4.56 -18.87 -12.54
N GLN A 55 4.19 -20.10 -12.18
CA GLN A 55 3.57 -21.05 -13.10
C GLN A 55 2.14 -20.60 -13.45
N GLY A 56 1.96 -20.14 -14.69
CA GLY A 56 0.67 -19.75 -15.25
C GLY A 56 0.37 -18.25 -15.22
N LEU A 57 1.29 -17.40 -14.74
CA LEU A 57 1.20 -15.96 -14.94
C LEU A 57 1.62 -15.60 -16.38
N PRO A 58 0.93 -14.65 -17.03
CA PRO A 58 1.32 -14.19 -18.36
C PRO A 58 2.60 -13.36 -18.32
N SER A 59 3.26 -13.17 -19.47
CA SER A 59 4.29 -12.15 -19.61
C SER A 59 3.69 -10.75 -19.41
N ILE A 60 4.41 -9.83 -18.77
CA ILE A 60 3.99 -8.44 -18.55
C ILE A 60 3.65 -7.73 -19.87
N ASN A 61 4.29 -8.13 -20.97
CA ASN A 61 3.99 -7.61 -22.30
C ASN A 61 2.56 -7.94 -22.80
N LEU A 62 1.84 -8.88 -22.18
CA LEU A 62 0.43 -9.15 -22.51
C LEU A 62 -0.43 -7.89 -22.37
N PHE A 63 -0.14 -7.01 -21.40
CA PHE A 63 -0.92 -5.79 -21.18
C PHE A 63 -0.74 -4.74 -22.28
N ARG A 64 0.19 -4.92 -23.23
CA ARG A 64 0.22 -4.13 -24.46
C ARG A 64 -0.91 -4.50 -25.42
N GLU A 65 -1.32 -5.76 -25.42
CA GLU A 65 -2.32 -6.31 -26.33
C GLU A 65 -3.69 -6.34 -25.66
N ILE A 66 -3.72 -6.71 -24.37
CA ILE A 66 -4.92 -6.86 -23.56
C ILE A 66 -4.76 -6.05 -22.28
N PRO A 67 -4.89 -4.71 -22.36
CA PRO A 67 -4.79 -3.86 -21.19
C PRO A 67 -5.95 -4.09 -20.22
N SER A 68 -5.72 -3.79 -18.94
CA SER A 68 -6.77 -3.75 -17.94
C SER A 68 -7.64 -2.50 -18.07
N ASN A 69 -8.95 -2.68 -18.02
CA ASN A 69 -9.91 -1.57 -17.93
C ASN A 69 -10.41 -1.32 -16.49
N ARG A 70 -9.71 -1.84 -15.47
CA ARG A 70 -10.14 -1.79 -14.06
C ARG A 70 -9.12 -1.09 -13.18
N LEU A 71 -9.42 0.12 -12.74
CA LEU A 71 -8.67 0.77 -11.65
C LEU A 71 -8.92 0.07 -10.30
N PRO A 72 -8.05 0.29 -9.29
CA PRO A 72 -8.25 -0.24 -7.95
C PRO A 72 -9.61 0.10 -7.31
N VAL A 73 -10.23 1.22 -7.69
CA VAL A 73 -11.55 1.64 -7.22
C VAL A 73 -12.35 2.25 -8.37
N ASP A 74 -13.64 2.52 -8.16
CA ASP A 74 -14.46 3.26 -9.13
C ASP A 74 -14.08 4.74 -9.16
N THR A 75 -13.92 5.29 -10.37
CA THR A 75 -13.43 6.66 -10.60
C THR A 75 -14.29 7.73 -9.94
N VAL A 76 -15.59 7.45 -9.82
CA VAL A 76 -16.56 8.31 -9.13
C VAL A 76 -16.15 8.56 -7.67
N LEU A 77 -15.47 7.61 -7.02
CA LEU A 77 -15.03 7.69 -5.62
C LEU A 77 -13.72 8.49 -5.43
N ILE A 78 -13.04 8.86 -6.52
CA ILE A 78 -11.72 9.50 -6.48
C ILE A 78 -11.88 11.02 -6.33
N ARG A 79 -11.39 11.57 -5.21
CA ARG A 79 -11.28 13.03 -5.00
C ARG A 79 -10.21 13.62 -5.88
N SER A 80 -9.05 12.97 -5.87
CA SER A 80 -7.85 13.40 -6.56
C SER A 80 -6.99 12.18 -6.86
N GLY A 81 -6.53 12.07 -8.10
CA GLY A 81 -5.47 11.14 -8.46
C GLY A 81 -4.09 11.79 -8.40
N PHE A 82 -3.05 10.98 -8.28
CA PHE A 82 -1.65 11.41 -8.42
C PHE A 82 -0.92 10.40 -9.33
N PRO A 83 -0.22 10.85 -10.40
CA PRO A 83 0.51 9.95 -11.29
C PRO A 83 1.73 9.30 -10.66
N PHE A 84 2.17 8.17 -11.23
CA PHE A 84 3.53 7.71 -11.02
C PHE A 84 4.51 8.68 -11.70
N LYS A 85 5.44 9.25 -10.91
CA LYS A 85 6.50 10.14 -11.40
C LYS A 85 7.84 9.44 -11.23
N GLY A 86 8.46 9.06 -12.34
CA GLY A 86 9.72 8.34 -12.34
C GLY A 86 10.90 9.20 -11.91
N LYS A 87 12.06 8.56 -11.75
CA LYS A 87 13.32 9.17 -11.30
C LYS A 87 13.81 10.34 -12.15
N ASN A 88 13.41 10.40 -13.42
CA ASN A 88 13.82 11.49 -14.31
C ASN A 88 12.87 12.70 -14.24
N ALA A 89 11.78 12.63 -13.44
CA ALA A 89 10.87 13.75 -13.19
C ALA A 89 11.55 14.85 -12.36
N VAL A 90 10.98 16.07 -12.40
CA VAL A 90 11.44 17.17 -11.55
C VAL A 90 11.17 16.88 -10.07
N SER A 91 10.01 16.29 -9.78
CA SER A 91 9.63 15.82 -8.44
C SER A 91 9.27 14.34 -8.49
N PRO A 92 10.28 13.43 -8.47
CA PRO A 92 10.04 11.99 -8.51
C PRO A 92 9.21 11.51 -7.33
N HIS A 93 8.33 10.56 -7.60
CA HIS A 93 7.49 9.92 -6.60
C HIS A 93 7.15 8.49 -7.05
N PRO A 94 7.72 7.45 -6.40
CA PRO A 94 7.42 6.07 -6.74
C PRO A 94 5.97 5.76 -6.33
N GLY A 95 5.19 5.23 -7.27
CA GLY A 95 3.77 4.91 -7.08
C GLY A 95 2.83 6.04 -7.46
N ALA A 96 1.66 5.64 -7.98
CA ALA A 96 0.51 6.49 -8.20
C ALA A 96 -0.39 6.47 -6.95
N HIS A 97 -1.28 7.46 -6.80
CA HIS A 97 -2.21 7.52 -5.68
C HIS A 97 -3.64 7.74 -6.11
N ILE A 98 -4.57 7.13 -5.37
CA ILE A 98 -5.99 7.44 -5.38
C ILE A 98 -6.37 8.00 -4.02
N VAL A 99 -6.70 9.29 -3.97
CA VAL A 99 -7.21 9.94 -2.76
C VAL A 99 -8.73 9.92 -2.79
N PHE A 100 -9.35 9.48 -1.70
CA PHE A 100 -10.80 9.29 -1.65
C PHE A 100 -11.57 10.58 -1.43
N GLY A 101 -12.73 10.68 -2.09
CA GLY A 101 -13.65 11.81 -2.00
C GLY A 101 -14.56 11.73 -0.79
N THR A 102 -14.71 12.87 -0.10
CA THR A 102 -15.78 13.13 0.88
C THR A 102 -17.11 13.54 0.22
N GLY A 103 -17.18 13.50 -1.13
CA GLY A 103 -18.37 13.87 -1.91
C GLY A 103 -19.47 12.79 -1.97
N PHE A 104 -19.28 11.69 -1.26
CA PHE A 104 -20.30 10.67 -0.99
C PHE A 104 -20.57 10.71 0.52
N GLU A 105 -21.81 10.37 0.89
CA GLU A 105 -22.29 10.30 2.28
C GLU A 105 -21.19 9.81 3.25
N GLU A 106 -21.09 10.41 4.44
CA GLU A 106 -20.07 10.07 5.44
C GLU A 106 -19.89 8.55 5.51
N TRP A 107 -18.71 8.04 5.16
CA TRP A 107 -18.41 6.62 5.30
C TRP A 107 -18.37 6.26 6.79
N PRO A 108 -18.91 5.10 7.20
CA PRO A 108 -19.52 4.03 6.38
C PRO A 108 -20.93 4.34 5.85
N GLN A 109 -21.28 3.79 4.68
CA GLN A 109 -22.62 3.89 4.11
C GLN A 109 -23.56 2.80 4.66
N GLY A 110 -24.41 3.17 5.62
CA GLY A 110 -25.55 2.35 6.04
C GLY A 110 -25.26 1.28 7.11
N GLY A 111 -24.00 1.10 7.53
CA GLY A 111 -23.62 0.11 8.54
C GLY A 111 -22.29 0.41 9.23
N THR A 112 -21.63 -0.63 9.76
CA THR A 112 -20.32 -0.52 10.44
C THR A 112 -19.31 -1.58 9.95
N GLY A 113 -19.69 -2.37 8.96
CA GLY A 113 -18.87 -3.44 8.41
C GLY A 113 -17.97 -2.97 7.28
N PRO A 114 -16.93 -3.74 6.91
CA PRO A 114 -16.06 -3.42 5.79
C PRO A 114 -16.80 -3.19 4.46
N THR A 115 -17.88 -3.92 4.22
CA THR A 115 -18.71 -3.80 3.00
C THR A 115 -19.40 -2.45 2.87
N ASP A 116 -19.49 -1.69 3.97
CA ASP A 116 -20.08 -0.35 4.00
C ASP A 116 -19.05 0.73 3.64
N TYR A 117 -17.85 0.35 3.19
CA TYR A 117 -16.77 1.22 2.73
C TYR A 117 -16.47 1.02 1.24
N PRO A 118 -15.70 1.91 0.58
CA PRO A 118 -15.35 1.76 -0.83
C PRO A 118 -14.71 0.40 -1.14
N PRO A 119 -15.24 -0.35 -2.12
CA PRO A 119 -14.61 -1.61 -2.55
C PRO A 119 -13.28 -1.34 -3.27
N ILE A 120 -12.33 -2.24 -3.05
CA ILE A 120 -11.05 -2.30 -3.76
C ILE A 120 -11.08 -3.52 -4.67
N TYR A 121 -10.83 -3.31 -5.95
CA TYR A 121 -10.92 -4.32 -6.98
C TYR A 121 -9.54 -4.84 -7.40
N ALA A 122 -9.46 -6.12 -7.74
CA ALA A 122 -8.33 -6.66 -8.48
C ALA A 122 -8.23 -6.00 -9.86
N VAL A 123 -7.11 -5.36 -10.14
CA VAL A 123 -6.85 -4.68 -11.42
C VAL A 123 -6.62 -5.66 -12.58
N ALA A 124 -6.29 -6.90 -12.30
CA ALA A 124 -6.06 -7.94 -13.31
C ALA A 124 -6.33 -9.31 -12.70
N ASP A 125 -6.39 -10.34 -13.55
CA ASP A 125 -6.32 -11.72 -13.08
C ASP A 125 -4.97 -11.95 -12.41
N GLY A 126 -4.95 -12.70 -11.31
CA GLY A 126 -3.70 -12.93 -10.59
C GLY A 126 -3.84 -13.83 -9.38
N ILE A 127 -2.75 -13.88 -8.62
CA ILE A 127 -2.62 -14.63 -7.37
C ILE A 127 -2.23 -13.67 -6.27
N VAL A 128 -2.96 -13.68 -5.16
CA VAL A 128 -2.62 -12.86 -3.99
C VAL A 128 -1.30 -13.37 -3.42
N SER A 129 -0.22 -12.63 -3.62
CA SER A 129 1.13 -13.05 -3.23
C SER A 129 1.45 -12.67 -1.79
N ARG A 130 0.83 -11.59 -1.30
CA ARG A 130 1.05 -11.09 0.05
C ARG A 130 -0.18 -10.39 0.59
N VAL A 131 -0.44 -10.61 1.87
CA VAL A 131 -1.37 -9.81 2.67
C VAL A 131 -0.60 -9.16 3.81
N THR A 132 -0.76 -7.85 3.97
CA THR A 132 -0.21 -7.09 5.10
C THR A 132 -1.36 -6.63 5.96
N ASP A 133 -1.58 -7.31 7.09
CA ASP A 133 -2.66 -6.99 8.02
C ASP A 133 -2.52 -5.57 8.59
N THR A 134 -1.31 -5.22 9.08
CA THR A 134 -0.97 -3.89 9.61
C THR A 134 0.52 -3.64 9.46
N LEU A 135 0.91 -2.44 9.03
CA LEU A 135 2.29 -1.96 8.97
C LEU A 135 2.36 -0.49 9.39
N VAL A 136 3.26 -0.16 10.32
CA VAL A 136 3.50 1.21 10.79
C VAL A 136 4.21 2.01 9.70
N VAL A 137 3.68 3.19 9.36
CA VAL A 137 4.25 4.17 8.42
C VAL A 137 4.19 5.56 9.05
N GLY A 138 5.35 6.01 9.55
CA GLY A 138 5.43 7.27 10.30
C GLY A 138 4.62 7.21 11.60
N GLU A 139 3.63 8.09 11.73
CA GLU A 139 2.72 8.12 12.88
C GLU A 139 1.42 7.31 12.65
N ASN A 140 1.23 6.79 11.44
CA ASN A 140 0.03 6.08 11.01
C ASN A 140 0.30 4.60 10.78
N ASP A 141 -0.77 3.84 10.57
CA ASP A 141 -0.69 2.45 10.15
C ASP A 141 -1.38 2.28 8.80
N ARG A 142 -0.86 1.35 7.99
CA ARG A 142 -1.44 0.91 6.72
C ARG A 142 -1.70 -0.59 6.70
N TYR A 143 -2.47 -1.04 5.73
CA TYR A 143 -2.60 -2.44 5.36
C TYR A 143 -2.44 -2.56 3.86
N GLY A 144 -2.34 -3.78 3.33
CA GLY A 144 -2.08 -3.91 1.91
C GLY A 144 -2.18 -5.30 1.35
N ILE A 145 -2.22 -5.35 0.03
CA ILE A 145 -2.33 -6.55 -0.78
C ILE A 145 -1.28 -6.44 -1.88
N ASN A 146 -0.53 -7.51 -2.14
CA ASN A 146 0.23 -7.65 -3.38
C ASN A 146 -0.44 -8.72 -4.22
N LEU A 147 -0.63 -8.41 -5.50
CA LEU A 147 -1.23 -9.31 -6.48
C LEU A 147 -0.18 -9.62 -7.56
N SER A 148 0.28 -10.86 -7.63
CA SER A 148 1.11 -11.30 -8.77
C SER A 148 0.24 -11.39 -10.01
N ILE A 149 0.53 -10.56 -11.01
CA ILE A 149 -0.29 -10.42 -12.23
C ILE A 149 0.44 -10.88 -13.50
N ALA A 150 1.77 -10.94 -13.46
CA ALA A 150 2.58 -11.23 -14.64
C ALA A 150 4.00 -11.66 -14.27
N THR A 151 4.79 -12.01 -15.29
CA THR A 151 6.24 -12.18 -15.19
C THR A 151 6.98 -11.31 -16.21
N ASP A 152 8.20 -10.90 -15.85
CA ASP A 152 9.22 -10.41 -16.79
C ASP A 152 10.40 -11.39 -16.77
N GLY A 153 10.49 -12.22 -17.81
CA GLY A 153 11.37 -13.39 -17.82
C GLY A 153 11.01 -14.33 -16.66
N THR A 154 11.93 -14.50 -15.71
CA THR A 154 11.75 -15.31 -14.50
C THR A 154 11.24 -14.53 -13.29
N SER A 155 11.20 -13.20 -13.38
CA SER A 155 10.82 -12.34 -12.28
C SER A 155 9.30 -12.20 -12.23
N VAL A 156 8.70 -12.40 -11.05
CA VAL A 156 7.28 -12.12 -10.83
C VAL A 156 7.07 -10.62 -10.72
N ILE A 157 6.00 -10.12 -11.35
CA ILE A 157 5.57 -8.73 -11.26
C ILE A 157 4.30 -8.66 -10.43
N ASP A 158 4.41 -7.97 -9.29
CA ASP A 158 3.29 -7.71 -8.39
C ASP A 158 2.68 -6.34 -8.68
N PHE A 159 1.37 -6.22 -8.54
CA PHE A 159 0.68 -4.95 -8.32
C PHE A 159 0.49 -4.75 -6.82
N GLU A 160 1.10 -3.71 -6.25
CA GLU A 160 0.94 -3.36 -4.84
C GLU A 160 -0.28 -2.45 -4.65
N TYR A 161 -1.09 -2.78 -3.64
CA TYR A 161 -2.11 -1.93 -3.06
C TYR A 161 -1.66 -1.57 -1.64
N SER A 162 -1.03 -0.41 -1.48
CA SER A 162 -0.74 0.18 -0.17
C SER A 162 -1.96 0.98 0.27
N ILE A 163 -2.71 0.48 1.24
CA ILE A 163 -3.99 1.06 1.67
C ILE A 163 -3.77 1.86 2.94
N GLU A 164 -3.89 3.18 2.84
CA GLU A 164 -3.41 4.13 3.84
C GLU A 164 -4.55 5.01 4.37
N PRO A 165 -5.23 4.60 5.46
CA PRO A 165 -6.28 5.41 6.09
C PRO A 165 -5.80 6.74 6.70
N MET A 166 -4.48 6.91 6.86
CA MET A 166 -3.83 8.06 7.51
C MET A 166 -4.18 8.20 8.99
N VAL A 167 -4.41 7.08 9.67
CA VAL A 167 -4.55 6.99 11.12
C VAL A 167 -3.89 5.70 11.63
N LYS A 168 -3.62 5.64 12.94
CA LYS A 168 -3.25 4.37 13.60
C LYS A 168 -4.40 3.38 13.54
N GLU A 169 -4.07 2.11 13.51
CA GLU A 169 -5.04 1.02 13.62
C GLU A 169 -5.85 1.21 14.92
N PRO A 170 -7.19 1.30 14.84
CA PRO A 170 -8.03 1.55 16.01
C PRO A 170 -7.89 0.51 17.13
N SER A 171 -7.64 -0.75 16.77
CA SER A 171 -7.43 -1.86 17.67
C SER A 171 -6.70 -3.01 16.95
N PRO A 172 -5.92 -3.86 17.63
CA PRO A 172 -5.17 -4.93 16.98
C PRO A 172 -6.02 -5.79 16.03
N GLY A 173 -5.63 -5.85 14.76
CA GLY A 173 -6.29 -6.65 13.73
C GLY A 173 -7.59 -6.05 13.17
N PHE A 174 -7.88 -4.79 13.47
CA PHE A 174 -8.99 -4.06 12.87
C PHE A 174 -8.85 -3.99 11.34
N TYR A 175 -7.68 -3.64 10.81
CA TYR A 175 -7.48 -3.49 9.37
C TYR A 175 -7.56 -4.81 8.60
N ARG A 176 -7.15 -5.93 9.22
CA ARG A 176 -7.32 -7.27 8.65
C ARG A 176 -8.78 -7.54 8.25
N THR A 177 -9.75 -7.00 8.98
CA THR A 177 -11.18 -7.21 8.67
C THR A 177 -11.59 -6.59 7.33
N PHE A 178 -10.82 -5.62 6.81
CA PHE A 178 -11.06 -4.95 5.54
C PHE A 178 -10.45 -5.68 4.33
N ILE A 179 -9.72 -6.77 4.55
CA ILE A 179 -9.09 -7.57 3.50
C ILE A 179 -10.00 -8.76 3.19
N ALA A 180 -10.49 -8.84 1.95
CA ALA A 180 -11.48 -9.85 1.55
C ALA A 180 -10.85 -11.15 1.01
N VAL A 181 -9.52 -11.19 0.89
CA VAL A 181 -8.75 -12.30 0.32
C VAL A 181 -7.63 -12.72 1.27
N LYS A 182 -7.03 -13.88 1.00
CA LYS A 182 -5.82 -14.38 1.68
C LYS A 182 -4.75 -14.73 0.67
N GLU A 183 -3.51 -14.83 1.13
CA GLU A 183 -2.38 -15.29 0.33
C GLU A 183 -2.68 -16.64 -0.34
N GLY A 184 -2.34 -16.75 -1.62
CA GLY A 184 -2.61 -17.92 -2.47
C GLY A 184 -3.98 -17.92 -3.16
N ASP A 185 -4.91 -17.04 -2.79
CA ASP A 185 -6.18 -16.91 -3.52
C ASP A 185 -5.93 -16.48 -4.97
N ARG A 186 -6.69 -17.10 -5.89
CA ARG A 186 -6.78 -16.67 -7.28
C ARG A 186 -7.95 -15.72 -7.41
N VAL A 187 -7.73 -14.58 -8.05
CA VAL A 187 -8.76 -13.57 -8.30
C VAL A 187 -8.81 -13.24 -9.78
N SER A 188 -9.98 -12.85 -10.24
CA SER A 188 -10.21 -12.31 -11.57
C SER A 188 -10.26 -10.78 -11.53
N ARG A 189 -9.90 -10.13 -12.63
CA ARG A 189 -10.03 -8.68 -12.80
C ARG A 189 -11.45 -8.23 -12.45
N GLY A 190 -11.57 -7.31 -11.50
CA GLY A 190 -12.83 -6.78 -11.01
C GLY A 190 -13.40 -7.47 -9.76
N ASP A 191 -12.79 -8.56 -9.29
CA ASP A 191 -13.15 -9.14 -7.99
C ASP A 191 -12.85 -8.14 -6.87
N VAL A 192 -13.73 -8.08 -5.86
CA VAL A 192 -13.47 -7.28 -4.65
C VAL A 192 -12.44 -8.00 -3.79
N ILE A 193 -11.29 -7.39 -3.58
CA ILE A 193 -10.17 -7.94 -2.81
C ILE A 193 -10.02 -7.31 -1.43
N GLY A 194 -10.72 -6.21 -1.18
CA GLY A 194 -10.75 -5.55 0.11
C GLY A 194 -11.61 -4.29 0.06
N TYR A 195 -11.52 -3.50 1.12
CA TYR A 195 -12.29 -2.28 1.29
C TYR A 195 -11.41 -1.17 1.87
N MET A 196 -11.62 0.07 1.46
CA MET A 196 -10.90 1.23 1.99
C MET A 196 -11.57 1.72 3.27
N PHE A 197 -11.00 1.39 4.43
CA PHE A 197 -11.35 2.09 5.67
C PHE A 197 -11.08 3.59 5.55
N LEU A 198 -12.14 4.39 5.69
CA LEU A 198 -12.08 5.85 5.67
C LEU A 198 -12.44 6.41 7.06
N PRO A 199 -11.47 6.90 7.84
CA PRO A 199 -11.73 7.53 9.13
C PRO A 199 -12.57 8.79 8.95
N LYS A 200 -13.48 9.05 9.88
CA LYS A 200 -14.30 10.27 9.86
C LYS A 200 -13.40 11.51 9.83
N GLY A 201 -13.62 12.37 8.82
CA GLY A 201 -12.87 13.61 8.64
C GLY A 201 -11.48 13.47 8.01
N SER A 202 -11.08 12.27 7.58
CA SER A 202 -9.82 12.09 6.84
C SER A 202 -9.98 12.61 5.41
N GLU A 203 -9.12 13.56 5.01
CA GLU A 203 -9.04 14.05 3.62
C GLU A 203 -7.83 13.48 2.87
N GLU A 204 -6.91 12.83 3.57
CA GLU A 204 -5.64 12.33 3.03
C GLU A 204 -5.62 10.81 2.87
N ALA A 205 -6.67 10.12 3.33
CA ALA A 205 -6.82 8.69 3.14
C ALA A 205 -6.72 8.33 1.65
N HIS A 206 -5.82 7.40 1.32
CA HIS A 206 -5.51 7.08 -0.06
C HIS A 206 -5.07 5.62 -0.25
N ILE A 207 -5.07 5.17 -1.50
CA ILE A 207 -4.34 3.98 -1.93
C ILE A 207 -3.12 4.45 -2.72
N HIS A 208 -1.93 4.11 -2.25
CA HIS A 208 -0.69 4.17 -3.03
C HIS A 208 -0.54 2.85 -3.79
N PHE A 209 -0.27 2.92 -5.09
CA PHE A 209 -0.20 1.73 -5.94
C PHE A 209 0.85 1.84 -7.05
N GLY A 210 1.35 0.69 -7.46
CA GLY A 210 2.36 0.57 -8.52
C GLY A 210 2.68 -0.89 -8.81
N LEU A 211 3.53 -1.14 -9.79
CA LEU A 211 4.09 -2.47 -9.99
C LEU A 211 5.38 -2.61 -9.17
N ILE A 212 5.67 -3.83 -8.75
CA ILE A 212 6.92 -4.19 -8.08
C ILE A 212 7.54 -5.36 -8.82
N ASN A 213 8.81 -5.22 -9.18
CA ASN A 213 9.60 -6.33 -9.69
C ASN A 213 10.05 -7.20 -8.50
N GLY A 214 9.53 -8.42 -8.40
CA GLY A 214 9.81 -9.33 -7.28
C GLY A 214 11.28 -9.74 -7.15
N ALA A 215 12.09 -9.62 -8.21
CA ALA A 215 13.52 -9.92 -8.15
C ALA A 215 14.35 -8.76 -7.58
N THR A 216 13.93 -7.51 -7.79
CA THR A 216 14.72 -6.32 -7.39
C THR A 216 14.06 -5.48 -6.31
N GLY A 217 12.78 -5.69 -6.02
CA GLY A 217 11.97 -4.82 -5.17
C GLY A 217 11.73 -3.42 -5.74
N THR A 218 12.06 -3.20 -7.03
CA THR A 218 11.94 -1.88 -7.65
C THR A 218 10.49 -1.57 -8.00
N PHE A 219 10.03 -0.37 -7.63
CA PHE A 219 8.75 0.18 -8.08
C PHE A 219 8.83 0.55 -9.56
N MET A 220 7.83 0.13 -10.32
CA MET A 220 7.65 0.45 -11.74
C MET A 220 6.30 1.14 -11.93
N ALA A 221 6.19 1.91 -13.01
CA ALA A 221 4.92 2.54 -13.38
C ALA A 221 3.83 1.46 -13.54
N PRO A 222 2.58 1.70 -13.10
CA PRO A 222 1.48 0.74 -13.25
C PRO A 222 0.95 0.71 -14.68
N ALA A 223 1.86 0.42 -15.62
CA ALA A 223 1.67 0.42 -17.06
C ALA A 223 0.93 -0.83 -17.57
N ILE A 224 -0.24 -1.12 -16.98
CA ILE A 224 -1.13 -2.23 -17.36
C ILE A 224 -2.53 -1.81 -17.86
N PHE A 225 -2.93 -0.56 -17.67
CA PHE A 225 -4.28 -0.05 -17.92
C PHE A 225 -4.52 0.39 -19.37
N SER A 226 -5.78 0.38 -19.81
CA SER A 226 -6.14 0.87 -21.14
C SER A 226 -6.01 2.39 -21.22
N LYS A 227 -5.93 2.92 -22.45
CA LYS A 227 -5.88 4.36 -22.69
C LYS A 227 -7.09 5.08 -22.08
N GLU A 228 -8.27 4.48 -22.19
CA GLU A 228 -9.53 5.01 -21.68
C GLU A 228 -9.49 5.09 -20.16
N THR A 229 -9.06 4.01 -19.49
CA THR A 229 -8.89 3.97 -18.03
C THR A 229 -7.88 5.00 -17.54
N VAL A 230 -6.78 5.21 -18.26
CA VAL A 230 -5.79 6.23 -17.92
C VAL A 230 -6.34 7.64 -18.14
N ALA A 231 -7.11 7.86 -19.20
CA ALA A 231 -7.75 9.15 -19.46
C ALA A 231 -8.80 9.48 -18.38
N GLU A 232 -9.58 8.50 -17.95
CA GLU A 232 -10.51 8.64 -16.82
C GLU A 232 -9.76 8.98 -15.54
N PHE A 233 -8.69 8.26 -15.21
CA PHE A 233 -7.88 8.54 -14.02
C PHE A 233 -7.22 9.93 -14.09
N TYR A 234 -6.66 10.30 -15.24
CA TYR A 234 -6.08 11.62 -15.50
C TYR A 234 -7.08 12.76 -15.23
N GLY A 235 -8.35 12.57 -15.60
CA GLY A 235 -9.43 13.52 -15.31
C GLY A 235 -9.61 13.83 -13.82
N THR A 236 -9.09 12.98 -12.93
CA THR A 236 -9.17 13.15 -11.47
C THR A 236 -7.96 13.87 -10.88
N TRP A 237 -6.87 14.09 -11.61
CA TRP A 237 -5.60 14.56 -11.01
C TRP A 237 -5.65 15.99 -10.49
N LYS A 238 -6.52 16.84 -11.04
CA LYS A 238 -6.67 18.25 -10.62
C LYS A 238 -5.30 18.94 -10.52
N ASN A 239 -4.96 19.48 -9.35
CA ASN A 239 -3.72 20.20 -9.09
C ASN A 239 -2.50 19.29 -8.84
N LEU A 240 -2.68 17.96 -8.82
CA LEU A 240 -1.60 16.99 -8.62
C LEU A 240 -1.01 16.48 -9.94
N GLY A 241 -1.59 16.86 -11.08
CA GLY A 241 -1.16 16.50 -12.42
C GLY A 241 -0.01 17.32 -12.98
N PHE A 242 0.90 17.81 -12.14
CA PHE A 242 2.02 18.68 -12.52
C PHE A 242 3.36 18.11 -12.04
N ASP A 243 4.42 18.33 -12.81
CA ASP A 243 5.78 17.92 -12.47
C ASP A 243 6.61 19.07 -11.89
N GLY A 244 6.75 19.05 -10.57
CA GLY A 244 7.40 20.10 -9.78
C GLY A 244 6.50 20.58 -8.64
N ASN A 245 7.04 21.51 -7.84
CA ASN A 245 6.35 22.08 -6.68
C ASN A 245 5.84 23.52 -6.94
N ASP A 246 6.12 24.07 -8.13
CA ASP A 246 5.94 25.49 -8.46
C ASP A 246 4.53 25.81 -9.02
N GLY A 247 3.48 25.15 -8.51
CA GLY A 247 2.11 25.34 -8.97
C GLY A 247 1.82 24.69 -10.33
N PRO A 248 0.86 25.19 -11.14
CA PRO A 248 0.40 24.56 -12.38
C PRO A 248 1.38 24.74 -13.56
N THR A 249 2.67 24.67 -13.28
CA THR A 249 3.75 24.69 -14.26
C THR A 249 4.12 23.23 -14.56
N ASN A 250 4.44 22.90 -15.82
CA ASN A 250 4.74 21.53 -16.27
C ASN A 250 3.58 20.52 -16.12
N PRO A 251 2.45 20.70 -16.84
CA PRO A 251 1.37 19.73 -16.84
C PRO A 251 1.88 18.37 -17.34
N ILE A 252 1.53 17.31 -16.61
CA ILE A 252 1.82 15.94 -17.01
C ILE A 252 0.73 15.52 -18.01
N PRO A 253 1.08 15.04 -19.22
CA PRO A 253 0.10 14.50 -20.16
C PRO A 253 -0.60 13.23 -19.61
N PRO A 254 -1.71 12.77 -20.22
CA PRO A 254 -2.47 11.60 -19.77
C PRO A 254 -1.70 10.28 -20.02
N CYS A 255 -0.67 10.02 -19.21
CA CYS A 255 0.06 8.75 -19.14
C CYS A 255 0.16 8.26 -17.70
N ILE A 256 0.29 6.95 -17.51
CA ILE A 256 0.33 6.38 -16.16
C ILE A 256 1.76 6.38 -15.55
N GLY A 257 2.75 6.80 -16.33
CA GLY A 257 4.15 6.90 -15.91
C GLY A 257 4.82 8.05 -16.62
N TRP A 258 5.31 9.02 -15.83
CA TRP A 258 5.92 10.25 -16.31
C TRP A 258 7.42 10.26 -16.00
N LYS A 259 8.25 10.54 -17.00
CA LYS A 259 9.72 10.64 -16.92
C LYS A 259 10.35 9.45 -16.19
N LEU A 260 10.09 8.27 -16.72
CA LEU A 260 10.60 7.00 -16.18
C LEU A 260 12.08 6.81 -16.54
N ALA A 261 12.85 6.30 -15.58
CA ALA A 261 14.10 5.61 -15.88
C ALA A 261 13.81 4.24 -16.52
N ALA A 262 14.85 3.57 -17.02
CA ALA A 262 14.70 2.31 -17.75
C ALA A 262 14.12 1.20 -16.86
N GLU A 263 14.56 1.14 -15.62
CA GLU A 263 14.14 0.18 -14.61
C GLU A 263 12.73 0.44 -14.05
N GLU A 264 12.13 1.60 -14.33
CA GLU A 264 10.75 1.93 -13.91
C GLU A 264 9.72 1.68 -15.02
N ASN A 265 10.19 1.37 -16.23
CA ASN A 265 9.36 1.02 -17.37
C ASN A 265 9.16 -0.51 -17.41
N PRO A 266 7.97 -1.02 -17.05
CA PRO A 266 7.74 -2.46 -16.95
C PRO A 266 7.61 -3.16 -18.30
N LEU A 267 7.53 -2.40 -19.41
CA LEU A 267 7.29 -2.94 -20.75
C LEU A 267 8.59 -3.04 -21.56
N GLU A 268 9.57 -2.17 -21.30
CA GLU A 268 10.82 -2.07 -22.06
C GLU A 268 11.96 -1.60 -21.15
N ASN A 269 13.16 -2.14 -21.34
CA ASN A 269 14.35 -1.65 -20.66
C ASN A 269 14.88 -0.34 -21.32
N ARG A 270 14.07 0.72 -21.28
CA ARG A 270 14.47 2.07 -21.69
C ARG A 270 13.70 3.15 -20.95
N ALA A 271 14.36 4.28 -20.75
CA ALA A 271 13.72 5.49 -20.24
C ALA A 271 12.63 5.97 -21.21
N VAL A 272 11.58 6.59 -20.66
CA VAL A 272 10.46 7.13 -21.42
C VAL A 272 9.87 8.34 -20.70
N ASP A 273 9.66 9.44 -21.43
CA ASP A 273 9.09 10.65 -20.84
C ASP A 273 7.61 10.47 -20.48
N CYS A 274 6.87 9.71 -21.26
CA CYS A 274 5.46 9.49 -21.01
C CYS A 274 5.05 8.12 -21.54
N LEU A 275 4.78 7.20 -20.61
CA LEU A 275 4.34 5.86 -20.96
C LEU A 275 2.84 5.92 -21.25
N THR A 276 2.54 6.23 -22.51
CA THR A 276 1.22 6.10 -23.11
C THR A 276 1.07 4.67 -23.64
N TYR A 277 -0.11 4.10 -23.48
CA TYR A 277 -0.36 2.72 -23.89
C TYR A 277 -0.58 2.63 -25.40
N PRO A 278 -0.19 1.51 -26.03
CA PRO A 278 -0.47 1.27 -27.44
C PRO A 278 -1.99 1.23 -27.65
N ALA A 279 -2.44 1.72 -28.81
CA ALA A 279 -3.84 1.63 -29.20
C ALA A 279 -4.31 0.17 -29.09
N ALA A 280 -5.47 -0.08 -28.49
CA ALA A 280 -6.15 -1.35 -28.67
C ALA A 280 -6.30 -1.53 -30.19
N SER A 281 -5.60 -2.51 -30.76
CA SER A 281 -5.86 -2.93 -32.13
C SER A 281 -7.32 -3.37 -32.17
N GLY A 282 -8.12 -2.69 -32.98
CA GLY A 282 -9.56 -2.87 -33.03
C GLY A 282 -9.94 -4.34 -33.19
N ALA A 283 -10.80 -4.81 -32.29
CA ALA A 283 -11.63 -5.99 -32.52
C ALA A 283 -12.77 -5.64 -33.49
#